data_AF-A0A2V3PRQ4-F1
#
_entry.id   AF-A0A2V3PRQ4-F1
#
_cell.length_a   1.000
_cell.length_b   1.000
_cell.length_c   1.000
_cell.angle_alpha   90.00
_cell.angle_beta   90.00
_cell.angle_gamma   90.00
#
_symmetry.space_group_name_H-M   'P 1'
#
loop_
_entity.id
_entity.type
_entity.pdbx_description
1 polymer ?
#
loop_
_entity_poly.entity_id
_entity_poly.type
_entity_poly.pdbx_seq_one_letter_code
_entity_poly.pdbx_strand_id
1 'polypeptide(L)' 'MTNRRNELEKEIEILQDKIDNPPAATPKEIREIWIKEFDSLSFELNNLYDDDEND' A
#
# COMPACT_ATOMS: atom_id res chain seq x y z
N MET A 1 -1.71 19.34 5.70
CA MET A 1 -1.02 18.69 4.57
C MET A 1 -1.09 17.16 4.76
N THR A 2 -2.29 16.55 4.90
CA THR A 2 -2.34 15.24 5.58
C THR A 2 -3.54 14.34 5.24
N ASN A 3 -4.29 14.62 4.18
CA ASN A 3 -5.36 13.71 3.76
C ASN A 3 -4.80 12.55 2.95
N ARG A 4 -3.93 12.83 1.96
CA ARG A 4 -3.36 11.79 1.08
C ARG A 4 -2.50 10.77 1.84
N ARG A 5 -1.68 11.22 2.79
CA ARG A 5 -0.86 10.32 3.61
C ARG A 5 -1.71 9.34 4.42
N ASN A 6 -2.74 9.85 5.10
CA ASN A 6 -3.65 9.03 5.93
C ASN A 6 -4.49 8.07 5.06
N GLU A 7 -4.87 8.50 3.86
CA GLU A 7 -5.52 7.63 2.86
C GLU A 7 -4.59 6.48 2.44
N LEU A 8 -3.33 6.78 2.10
CA LEU A 8 -2.33 5.77 1.72
C LEU A 8 -2.04 4.79 2.87
N GLU A 9 -1.88 5.28 4.10
CA GLU A 9 -1.66 4.43 5.29
C GLU A 9 -2.79 3.43 5.47
N LYS A 10 -4.06 3.85 5.30
CA LYS A 10 -5.23 2.96 5.37
C LYS A 10 -5.31 1.99 4.20
N GLU A 11 -5.02 2.44 2.99
CA GLU A 11 -5.02 1.59 1.81
C GLU A 11 -3.96 0.49 1.93
N ILE A 12 -2.76 0.84 2.39
CA ILE A 12 -1.66 -0.10 2.68
C ILE A 12 -2.08 -1.11 3.76
N GLU A 13 -2.68 -0.66 4.87
CA GLU A 13 -3.13 -1.55 5.94
C GLU A 13 -4.16 -2.59 5.44
N ILE A 14 -5.16 -2.14 4.67
CA ILE A 14 -6.19 -3.02 4.09
C ILE A 14 -5.57 -4.01 3.10
N LEU A 15 -4.62 -3.56 2.29
CA LEU A 15 -4.00 -4.40 1.28
C LEU A 15 -3.03 -5.42 1.89
N GLN A 16 -2.33 -5.03 2.95
CA GLN A 16 -1.47 -5.92 3.74
C GLN A 16 -2.29 -7.04 4.39
N ASP A 17 -3.44 -6.73 5.00
CA ASP A 17 -4.33 -7.77 5.55
C ASP A 17 -4.81 -8.75 4.47
N LYS A 18 -5.09 -8.28 3.25
CA LYS A 18 -5.44 -9.17 2.12
C LYS A 18 -4.29 -10.05 1.67
N ILE A 19 -3.05 -9.58 1.76
CA ILE A 19 -1.85 -10.35 1.39
C ILE A 19 -1.50 -11.38 2.47
N ASP A 20 -1.66 -11.02 3.73
CA ASP A 20 -1.36 -11.87 4.89
C ASP A 20 -2.46 -12.91 5.14
N ASN A 21 -3.73 -12.50 4.99
CA ASN A 21 -4.93 -13.33 5.18
C ASN A 21 -5.77 -13.48 3.90
N PRO A 22 -5.19 -13.95 2.78
CA PRO A 22 -5.90 -14.08 1.52
C PRO A 22 -6.94 -15.20 1.60
N PRO A 23 -8.14 -15.01 1.02
CA PRO A 23 -9.09 -16.10 0.85
C PRO A 23 -8.45 -17.33 0.18
N ALA A 24 -8.85 -18.53 0.61
CA ALA A 24 -8.28 -19.77 0.08
C ALA A 24 -8.48 -19.96 -1.44
N ALA A 25 -9.50 -19.29 -2.01
CA ALA A 25 -9.80 -19.31 -3.43
C ALA A 25 -9.03 -18.24 -4.24
N THR A 26 -8.23 -17.39 -3.59
CA THR A 26 -7.51 -16.30 -4.27
C THR A 26 -6.45 -16.88 -5.21
N PRO A 27 -6.55 -16.62 -6.53
CA PRO A 27 -5.54 -17.06 -7.49
C PRO A 27 -4.18 -16.41 -7.22
N LYS A 28 -3.11 -17.11 -7.58
CA LYS A 28 -1.73 -16.59 -7.43
C LYS A 28 -1.54 -15.25 -8.16
N GLU A 29 -2.11 -15.11 -9.34
CA GLU A 29 -2.05 -13.87 -10.13
C GLU A 29 -2.68 -12.68 -9.37
N ILE A 30 -3.78 -12.90 -8.65
CA ILE A 30 -4.42 -11.86 -7.84
C ILE A 30 -3.53 -11.47 -6.65
N ARG A 31 -2.86 -12.44 -6.00
CA ARG A 31 -1.88 -12.12 -4.95
C ARG A 31 -0.71 -11.30 -5.49
N GLU A 32 -0.21 -11.64 -6.67
CA GLU A 32 0.88 -10.89 -7.32
C GLU A 32 0.46 -9.46 -7.66
N ILE A 33 -0.81 -9.23 -8.02
CA ILE A 33 -1.36 -7.88 -8.21
C ILE A 33 -1.38 -7.12 -6.89
N TRP A 34 -1.89 -7.71 -5.81
CA TRP A 34 -1.93 -7.04 -4.50
C TRP A 34 -0.54 -6.68 -3.98
N ILE A 35 0.45 -7.56 -4.17
CA ILE A 35 1.84 -7.27 -3.78
C ILE A 35 2.39 -6.07 -4.56
N LYS A 36 2.16 -6.01 -5.89
CA LYS A 36 2.58 -4.86 -6.71
C LYS A 36 1.89 -3.56 -6.31
N GLU A 37 0.60 -3.62 -6.01
CA GLU A 37 -0.17 -2.48 -5.52
C GLU A 37 0.38 -2.02 -4.16
N PHE A 38 0.71 -2.94 -3.26
CA PHE A 38 1.30 -2.64 -1.95
C PHE A 38 2.65 -1.94 -2.08
N ASP A 39 3.54 -2.46 -2.94
CA ASP A 39 4.85 -1.85 -3.21
C ASP A 39 4.70 -0.44 -3.79
N SER A 40 3.75 -0.25 -4.71
CA SER A 40 3.47 1.06 -5.31
C SER A 40 2.96 2.08 -4.29
N LEU A 41 2.00 1.69 -3.44
CA LEU A 41 1.44 2.58 -2.41
C LEU A 41 2.48 2.91 -1.34
N SER A 42 3.29 1.93 -0.94
CA SER A 42 4.38 2.13 0.02
C SER A 42 5.46 3.07 -0.53
N PHE A 43 5.76 2.96 -1.84
CA PHE A 43 6.67 3.88 -2.51
C PHE A 43 6.11 5.31 -2.58
N GLU A 44 4.83 5.47 -2.93
CA GLU A 44 4.17 6.79 -2.92
C GLU A 44 4.17 7.39 -1.51
N LEU A 45 3.86 6.60 -0.48
CA LEU A 45 3.89 7.05 0.91
C LEU A 45 5.28 7.51 1.33
N ASN A 46 6.32 6.73 1.02
CA ASN A 46 7.71 7.08 1.33
C ASN A 46 8.16 8.36 0.59
N ASN A 47 7.78 8.53 -0.67
CA ASN A 47 8.10 9.76 -1.40
C ASN A 47 7.42 10.98 -0.79
N LEU A 48 6.22 10.85 -0.22
CA LEU A 48 5.58 11.94 0.52
C LEU A 48 6.34 12.28 1.82
N TYR A 49 6.99 11.29 2.45
CA TYR A 49 7.89 11.54 3.58
C TYR A 49 9.18 12.27 3.15
N ASP A 50 9.74 11.95 1.98
CA ASP A 50 10.94 12.60 1.43
C ASP A 50 10.67 14.02 0.89
N ASP A 51 9.49 14.30 0.33
CA ASP A 51 9.11 15.64 -0.17
C ASP A 51 8.82 16.63 0.98
N ASP A 52 8.40 16.15 2.16
CA ASP A 52 8.23 16.97 3.37
C ASP A 52 9.59 17.29 4.07
N GLU A 53 10.71 16.66 3.67
CA GLU A 53 12.05 16.87 4.25
C GLU A 53 12.93 17.91 3.50
N ASN A 54 12.41 18.58 2.47
CA ASN A 54 13.14 19.57 1.65
C ASN A 54 12.77 21.04 1.89
N ASP A 55 12.34 21.43 3.11
CA ASP A 55 12.13 22.84 3.51
C ASP A 55 12.96 23.23 4.75
#